data_AF-A0A383CTT9-F1
#
_entry.id   AF-A0A383CTT9-F1
#
_cell.length_a   1.000
_cell.length_b   1.000
_cell.length_c   1.000
_cell.angle_alpha   90.00
_cell.angle_beta   90.00
_cell.angle_gamma   90.00
#
_symmetry.space_group_name_H-M   'P 1'
#
loop_
_entity.id
_entity.type
_entity.pdbx_description
1 polymer ?
#
loop_
_entity_poly.entity_id
_entity_poly.type
_entity_poly.pdbx_seq_one_letter_code
_entity_poly.pdbx_strand_id
1 'polypeptide(L)'
;NYLRLRAAIHIHTTYSTGDESLRDIAEQARERGIDVLVVTDDDLLRVSFGLPPWRRLLRMSESHRSLLADDTLEAYLDEVRRVDASFEDLIILDGVESAPYYTWDVDWAARRWTVRGWNKHLLAIGLDDAAAYRALPILGGEGIWLQQDGQSILRMLWPVLGLFYAVWLGRLLHGTLVRLLIGAACLLFLVDGALSDFRTPRFDPYVDAGMRPYQAWIDAVAAAGGLAFWAHPEGAST
;
A
#
# COMPACT_ATOMS: atom_id res chain seq x y z
N ASN A 1 34.25 -15.27 18.37
CA ASN A 1 33.23 -16.32 18.57
C ASN A 1 31.91 -15.79 18.08
N TYR A 2 31.28 -16.48 17.14
CA TYR A 2 29.92 -16.18 16.66
C TYR A 2 28.99 -17.25 17.21
N LEU A 3 27.80 -16.85 17.69
CA LEU A 3 26.73 -17.77 18.05
C LEU A 3 25.95 -18.14 16.79
N ARG A 4 25.72 -19.43 16.56
CA ARG A 4 24.88 -19.89 15.45
C ARG A 4 23.43 -20.01 15.96
N LEU A 5 22.52 -19.30 15.31
CA LEU A 5 21.08 -19.37 15.57
C LEU A 5 20.37 -20.01 14.36
N ARG A 6 19.32 -20.79 14.64
CA ARG A 6 18.38 -21.33 13.66
C ARG A 6 17.21 -20.37 13.55
N ALA A 7 17.04 -19.78 12.39
CA ALA A 7 15.96 -18.83 12.14
C ALA A 7 14.91 -19.43 11.20
N ALA A 8 13.64 -19.16 11.48
CA ALA A 8 12.55 -19.24 10.53
C ALA A 8 12.15 -17.81 10.14
N ILE A 9 12.23 -17.50 8.85
CA ILE A 9 11.96 -16.16 8.33
C ILE A 9 10.81 -16.27 7.34
N HIS A 10 10.02 -15.20 7.24
CA HIS A 10 8.89 -15.08 6.33
C HIS A 10 7.73 -15.99 6.75
N ILE A 11 7.20 -15.72 7.95
CA ILE A 11 6.08 -16.46 8.54
C ILE A 11 4.86 -15.54 8.66
N HIS A 12 3.70 -16.03 8.22
CA HIS A 12 2.42 -15.33 8.33
C HIS A 12 1.58 -15.92 9.46
N THR A 13 0.79 -15.06 10.08
CA THR A 13 -0.15 -15.43 11.13
C THR A 13 -1.58 -15.17 10.69
N THR A 14 -2.53 -15.40 11.59
CA THR A 14 -3.95 -15.04 11.38
C THR A 14 -4.21 -13.55 11.14
N TYR A 15 -3.23 -12.66 11.38
CA TYR A 15 -3.36 -11.24 11.05
C TYR A 15 -3.38 -10.96 9.54
N SER A 16 -2.77 -11.81 8.74
CA SER A 16 -2.79 -11.71 7.27
C SER A 16 -3.18 -13.05 6.62
N THR A 17 -2.41 -13.58 5.68
CA THR A 17 -2.74 -14.77 4.90
C THR A 17 -2.46 -16.10 5.63
N GLY A 18 -1.94 -16.07 6.86
CA GLY A 18 -1.70 -17.26 7.67
C GLY A 18 -2.95 -17.81 8.36
N ASP A 19 -2.87 -19.07 8.78
CA ASP A 19 -3.98 -19.82 9.39
C ASP A 19 -3.80 -20.05 10.90
N GLU A 20 -2.61 -19.77 11.45
CA GLU A 20 -2.26 -20.06 12.84
C GLU A 20 -1.92 -18.79 13.63
N SER A 21 -2.19 -18.81 14.93
CA SER A 21 -1.86 -17.68 15.81
C SER A 21 -0.35 -17.57 16.03
N LEU A 22 0.14 -16.37 16.35
CA LEU A 22 1.56 -16.18 16.63
C LEU A 22 2.05 -17.06 17.79
N ARG A 23 1.20 -17.27 18.80
CA ARG A 23 1.52 -18.13 19.93
C ARG A 23 1.68 -19.59 19.51
N ASP A 24 0.77 -20.13 18.71
CA ASP A 24 0.84 -21.52 18.25
C ASP A 24 2.08 -21.75 17.38
N ILE A 25 2.41 -20.77 16.54
CA ILE A 25 3.64 -20.77 15.72
C ILE A 25 4.88 -20.74 16.60
N ALA A 26 4.92 -19.89 17.64
CA ALA A 26 6.04 -19.80 18.57
C ALA A 26 6.24 -21.10 19.36
N GLU A 27 5.16 -21.75 19.80
CA GLU A 27 5.21 -23.04 20.49
C GLU A 27 5.82 -24.13 19.58
N GLN A 28 5.38 -24.20 18.32
CA GLN A 28 5.96 -25.12 17.34
C GLN A 28 7.41 -24.79 16.98
N ALA A 29 7.76 -23.51 16.87
CA ALA A 29 9.12 -23.07 16.60
C ALA A 29 10.06 -23.56 17.71
N ARG A 30 9.68 -23.38 18.97
CA ARG A 30 10.43 -23.87 20.14
C ARG A 30 10.57 -25.39 20.13
N GLU A 31 9.49 -26.12 19.86
CA GLU A 31 9.53 -27.60 19.80
C GLU A 31 10.47 -28.12 18.70
N ARG A 32 10.63 -27.37 17.61
CA ARG A 32 11.57 -27.67 16.52
C ARG A 32 12.98 -27.13 16.78
N GLY A 33 13.18 -26.43 17.89
CA GLY A 33 14.42 -25.79 18.29
C GLY A 33 14.79 -24.57 17.42
N ILE A 34 13.82 -23.90 16.83
CA ILE A 34 14.09 -22.61 16.18
C ILE A 34 14.43 -21.60 17.29
N ASP A 35 15.53 -20.86 17.10
CA ASP A 35 16.02 -19.86 18.05
C ASP A 35 15.50 -18.45 17.72
N VAL A 36 15.15 -18.19 16.45
CA VAL A 36 14.64 -16.90 15.96
C VAL A 36 13.44 -17.11 15.02
N LEU A 37 12.34 -16.41 15.29
CA LEU A 37 11.16 -16.35 14.43
C LEU A 37 11.00 -14.93 13.88
N VAL A 38 10.91 -14.79 12.57
CA VAL A 38 10.59 -13.50 11.92
C VAL A 38 9.22 -13.60 11.29
N VAL A 39 8.29 -12.87 11.87
CA VAL A 39 6.91 -12.79 11.40
C VAL A 39 6.81 -11.64 10.41
N THR A 40 6.16 -11.86 9.28
CA THR A 40 6.05 -10.86 8.21
C THR A 40 4.67 -10.90 7.61
N ASP A 41 3.66 -10.58 8.42
CA ASP A 41 2.29 -10.50 7.95
C ASP A 41 2.14 -9.41 6.87
N ASP A 42 1.22 -9.60 5.94
CA ASP A 42 1.01 -8.69 4.82
C ASP A 42 0.58 -7.29 5.30
N ASP A 43 1.27 -6.24 4.87
CA ASP A 43 0.91 -4.86 5.22
C ASP A 43 -0.41 -4.42 4.56
N LEU A 44 -0.49 -4.51 3.24
CA LEU A 44 -1.63 -4.17 2.41
C LEU A 44 -1.57 -4.96 1.10
N LEU A 45 -2.24 -6.10 1.06
CA LEU A 45 -2.47 -6.84 -0.18
C LEU A 45 -3.72 -6.33 -0.88
N ARG A 46 -3.59 -5.22 -1.62
CA ARG A 46 -4.67 -4.66 -2.42
C ARG A 46 -4.23 -4.27 -3.82
N VAL A 47 -4.97 -4.76 -4.82
CA VAL A 47 -4.87 -4.30 -6.21
C VAL A 47 -6.11 -3.51 -6.58
N SER A 48 -5.92 -2.37 -7.24
CA SER A 48 -7.01 -1.48 -7.64
C SER A 48 -6.87 -1.07 -9.10
N PHE A 49 -7.94 -1.20 -9.87
CA PHE A 49 -8.08 -0.67 -11.22
C PHE A 49 -9.09 0.48 -11.26
N GLY A 50 -8.68 1.61 -11.83
CA GLY A 50 -9.45 2.85 -11.91
C GLY A 50 -9.60 3.32 -13.34
N LEU A 51 -10.82 3.67 -13.72
CA LEU A 51 -11.16 4.10 -15.08
C LEU A 51 -10.84 5.59 -15.30
N PRO A 52 -10.14 5.95 -16.38
CA PRO A 52 -9.92 7.36 -16.70
C PRO A 52 -11.24 8.05 -17.12
N PRO A 53 -11.41 9.35 -16.84
CA PRO A 53 -10.49 10.22 -16.10
C PRO A 53 -10.65 10.15 -14.57
N TRP A 54 -11.71 9.53 -14.04
CA TRP A 54 -12.03 9.51 -12.60
C TRP A 54 -11.55 8.22 -11.93
N ARG A 55 -10.23 8.00 -11.95
CA ARG A 55 -9.61 6.72 -11.53
C ARG A 55 -9.78 6.42 -10.04
N ARG A 56 -10.19 7.40 -9.22
CA ARG A 56 -10.41 7.22 -7.77
C ARG A 56 -11.88 6.96 -7.46
N LEU A 57 -12.76 7.69 -8.13
CA LEU A 57 -14.21 7.55 -8.01
C LEU A 57 -14.71 6.26 -8.68
N LEU A 58 -14.20 5.95 -9.88
CA LEU A 58 -14.58 4.78 -10.68
C LEU A 58 -13.49 3.71 -10.57
N ARG A 59 -13.44 3.05 -9.41
CA ARG A 59 -12.41 2.06 -9.07
C ARG A 59 -13.01 0.74 -8.64
N MET A 60 -12.39 -0.33 -9.13
CA MET A 60 -12.60 -1.70 -8.67
C MET A 60 -11.34 -2.14 -7.92
N SER A 61 -11.51 -2.83 -6.80
CA SER A 61 -10.37 -3.33 -6.02
C SER A 61 -10.62 -4.75 -5.56
N GLU A 62 -9.53 -5.51 -5.47
CA GLU A 62 -9.46 -6.80 -4.82
C GLU A 62 -8.46 -6.67 -3.68
N SER A 63 -8.83 -7.16 -2.48
CA SER A 63 -7.98 -7.07 -1.29
C SER A 63 -8.08 -8.33 -0.45
N HIS A 64 -6.96 -8.69 0.17
CA HIS A 64 -6.86 -9.77 1.13
C HIS A 64 -6.78 -9.22 2.57
N ARG A 65 -6.97 -10.12 3.55
CA ARG A 65 -6.75 -9.83 4.97
C ARG A 65 -5.32 -9.35 5.17
N SER A 66 -5.16 -8.17 5.76
CA SER A 66 -3.86 -7.49 5.88
C SER A 66 -3.90 -6.44 6.98
N LEU A 67 -2.72 -6.15 7.55
CA LEU A 67 -2.57 -5.34 8.77
C LEU A 67 -3.19 -3.94 8.63
N LEU A 68 -2.98 -3.29 7.49
CA LEU A 68 -3.46 -1.93 7.24
C LEU A 68 -4.91 -1.90 6.73
N ALA A 69 -5.37 -2.95 6.04
CA ALA A 69 -6.75 -3.00 5.55
C ALA A 69 -7.75 -3.19 6.70
N ASP A 70 -7.36 -3.98 7.71
CA ASP A 70 -8.21 -4.35 8.85
C ASP A 70 -7.92 -3.51 10.11
N ASP A 71 -6.98 -2.55 10.03
CA ASP A 71 -6.53 -1.68 11.13
C ASP A 71 -6.06 -2.47 12.37
N THR A 72 -5.25 -3.51 12.13
CA THR A 72 -4.77 -4.45 13.16
C THR A 72 -3.28 -4.33 13.45
N LEU A 73 -2.57 -3.40 12.81
CA LEU A 73 -1.12 -3.24 12.92
C LEU A 73 -0.63 -3.07 14.37
N GLU A 74 -1.26 -2.21 15.17
CA GLU A 74 -0.89 -2.04 16.58
C GLU A 74 -1.10 -3.30 17.40
N ALA A 75 -2.24 -3.96 17.22
CA ALA A 75 -2.55 -5.20 17.90
C ALA A 75 -1.55 -6.31 17.54
N TYR A 76 -1.16 -6.38 16.27
CA TYR A 76 -0.11 -7.26 15.77
C TYR A 76 1.23 -7.01 16.47
N LEU A 77 1.71 -5.75 16.52
CA LEU A 77 2.99 -5.43 17.16
C LEU A 77 2.96 -5.69 18.68
N ASP A 78 1.86 -5.34 19.34
CA ASP A 78 1.67 -5.65 20.76
C ASP A 78 1.64 -7.15 21.03
N GLU A 79 1.05 -7.94 20.12
CA GLU A 79 1.08 -9.39 20.20
C GLU A 79 2.50 -9.95 20.00
N VAL A 80 3.25 -9.44 19.03
CA VAL A 80 4.66 -9.83 18.84
C VAL A 80 5.46 -9.62 20.12
N ARG A 81 5.41 -8.41 20.70
CA ARG A 81 6.12 -8.09 21.96
C ARG A 81 5.68 -8.98 23.11
N ARG A 82 4.37 -9.23 23.23
CA ARG A 82 3.81 -10.06 24.30
C ARG A 82 4.23 -11.52 24.17
N VAL A 83 4.25 -12.06 22.95
CA VAL A 83 4.65 -13.45 22.72
C VAL A 83 6.16 -13.57 22.90
N ASP A 84 6.97 -12.68 22.34
CA ASP A 84 8.43 -12.64 22.54
C ASP A 84 8.79 -12.67 24.04
N ALA A 85 8.19 -11.78 24.83
CA ALA A 85 8.41 -11.73 26.29
C ALA A 85 7.97 -13.00 27.04
N SER A 86 7.20 -13.90 26.41
CA SER A 86 6.72 -15.15 27.02
C SER A 86 7.61 -16.36 26.74
N PHE A 87 8.63 -16.22 25.89
CA PHE A 87 9.60 -17.27 25.58
C PHE A 87 11.03 -16.79 25.88
N GLU A 88 11.71 -17.41 26.85
CA GLU A 88 13.09 -17.04 27.20
C GLU A 88 14.13 -17.57 26.20
N ASP A 89 13.75 -18.56 25.38
CA ASP A 89 14.61 -19.33 24.47
C ASP A 89 14.29 -19.10 22.98
N LEU A 90 13.38 -18.17 22.66
CA LEU A 90 12.97 -17.83 21.30
C LEU A 90 12.93 -16.31 21.14
N ILE A 91 13.63 -15.79 20.13
CA ILE A 91 13.56 -14.38 19.75
C ILE A 91 12.51 -14.23 18.65
N ILE A 92 11.53 -13.35 18.83
CA ILE A 92 10.51 -13.06 17.83
C ILE A 92 10.69 -11.62 17.33
N LEU A 93 10.90 -11.48 16.03
CA LEU A 93 11.04 -10.19 15.37
C LEU A 93 9.76 -9.84 14.61
N ASP A 94 9.31 -8.61 14.77
CA ASP A 94 8.25 -8.01 13.98
C ASP A 94 8.70 -7.77 12.55
N GLY A 95 7.75 -7.83 11.64
CA GLY A 95 7.99 -7.50 10.25
C GLY A 95 6.70 -7.43 9.45
N VAL A 96 6.80 -6.90 8.24
CA VAL A 96 5.72 -6.95 7.26
C VAL A 96 6.22 -7.43 5.92
N GLU A 97 5.39 -8.18 5.22
CA GLU A 97 5.54 -8.39 3.79
C GLU A 97 4.78 -7.31 3.02
N SER A 98 5.45 -6.68 2.07
CA SER A 98 4.89 -5.64 1.22
C SER A 98 5.00 -6.02 -0.24
N ALA A 99 3.97 -5.68 -1.02
CA ALA A 99 4.05 -5.58 -2.48
C ALA A 99 4.01 -4.08 -2.87
N PRO A 100 5.13 -3.33 -2.80
CA PRO A 100 5.05 -1.86 -2.78
C PRO A 100 4.49 -1.27 -4.07
N TYR A 101 4.59 -2.00 -5.17
CA TYR A 101 4.26 -1.50 -6.48
C TYR A 101 3.85 -2.59 -7.48
N TYR A 102 2.82 -2.28 -8.26
CA TYR A 102 2.39 -3.02 -9.44
C TYR A 102 2.02 -2.03 -10.55
N THR A 103 1.96 -2.54 -11.78
CA THR A 103 1.47 -1.75 -12.92
C THR A 103 0.37 -2.47 -13.68
N TRP A 104 -0.60 -1.70 -14.17
CA TRP A 104 -1.63 -2.18 -15.09
C TRP A 104 -1.16 -2.04 -16.53
N ASP A 105 -1.01 -3.18 -17.20
CA ASP A 105 -0.88 -3.28 -18.64
C ASP A 105 -2.25 -3.59 -19.24
N VAL A 106 -2.83 -2.60 -19.93
CA VAL A 106 -4.19 -2.69 -20.49
C VAL A 106 -4.14 -2.57 -22.00
N ASP A 107 -4.55 -3.65 -22.65
CA ASP A 107 -4.77 -3.71 -24.08
C ASP A 107 -6.27 -3.73 -24.36
N TRP A 108 -6.84 -2.54 -24.63
CA TRP A 108 -8.27 -2.37 -24.88
C TRP A 108 -8.74 -3.11 -26.14
N ALA A 109 -7.90 -3.17 -27.17
CA ALA A 109 -8.24 -3.83 -28.42
C ALA A 109 -8.31 -5.35 -28.25
N ALA A 110 -7.34 -5.91 -27.53
CA ALA A 110 -7.30 -7.34 -27.22
C ALA A 110 -8.17 -7.74 -26.02
N ARG A 111 -8.79 -6.77 -25.32
CA ARG A 111 -9.54 -7.00 -24.06
C ARG A 111 -8.69 -7.78 -23.05
N ARG A 112 -7.46 -7.32 -22.82
CA ARG A 112 -6.52 -7.92 -21.86
C ARG A 112 -6.16 -6.89 -20.80
N TRP A 113 -6.32 -7.29 -19.54
CA TRP A 113 -5.89 -6.55 -18.36
C TRP A 113 -4.91 -7.43 -17.62
N THR A 114 -3.70 -6.95 -17.44
CA THR A 114 -2.63 -7.70 -16.77
C THR A 114 -2.00 -6.82 -15.71
N VAL A 115 -1.92 -7.35 -14.50
CA VAL A 115 -1.15 -6.74 -13.41
C VAL A 115 0.27 -7.25 -13.50
N ARG A 116 1.23 -6.34 -13.62
CA ARG A 116 2.66 -6.67 -13.66
C ARG A 116 3.34 -6.33 -12.36
N GLY A 117 4.32 -7.16 -11.99
CA GLY A 117 5.12 -6.96 -10.78
C GLY A 117 4.40 -7.22 -9.46
N TRP A 118 3.17 -7.77 -9.49
CA TRP A 118 2.42 -8.12 -8.29
C TRP A 118 3.19 -9.09 -7.39
N ASN A 119 3.94 -10.02 -7.99
CA ASN A 119 4.73 -11.02 -7.28
C ASN A 119 6.08 -10.50 -6.72
N LYS A 120 6.37 -9.20 -6.81
CA LYS A 120 7.61 -8.61 -6.33
C LYS A 120 7.44 -8.10 -4.90
N HIS A 121 7.62 -9.02 -3.96
CA HIS A 121 7.42 -8.73 -2.55
C HIS A 121 8.75 -8.46 -1.83
N LEU A 122 8.69 -7.60 -0.81
CA LEU A 122 9.79 -7.21 0.06
C LEU A 122 9.38 -7.40 1.53
N LEU A 123 10.34 -7.71 2.37
CA LEU A 123 10.18 -7.89 3.81
C LEU A 123 10.84 -6.74 4.55
N ALA A 124 10.09 -6.08 5.43
CA ALA A 124 10.58 -5.06 6.35
C ALA A 124 10.60 -5.68 7.73
N ILE A 125 11.75 -5.72 8.39
CA ILE A 125 11.92 -6.43 9.66
C ILE A 125 12.49 -5.48 10.72
N GLY A 126 11.90 -5.54 11.91
CA GLY A 126 12.43 -4.90 13.11
C GLY A 126 12.29 -3.39 13.13
N LEU A 127 11.14 -2.86 12.69
CA LEU A 127 10.86 -1.43 12.80
C LEU A 127 10.29 -1.09 14.19
N ASP A 128 9.57 -2.03 14.81
CA ASP A 128 8.94 -1.92 16.14
C ASP A 128 8.04 -0.66 16.33
N ASP A 129 7.63 -0.04 15.23
CA ASP A 129 6.84 1.19 15.21
C ASP A 129 5.75 1.15 14.15
N ALA A 130 4.49 1.24 14.60
CA ALA A 130 3.33 1.26 13.73
C ALA A 130 3.34 2.48 12.79
N ALA A 131 3.87 3.63 13.24
CA ALA A 131 3.95 4.82 12.40
C ALA A 131 4.96 4.63 11.26
N ALA A 132 6.13 4.03 11.55
CA ALA A 132 7.12 3.66 10.56
C ALA A 132 6.56 2.70 9.49
N TYR A 133 5.85 1.64 9.89
CA TYR A 133 5.20 0.72 8.95
C TYR A 133 4.14 1.43 8.08
N ARG A 134 3.28 2.28 8.68
CA ARG A 134 2.27 3.05 7.91
C ARG A 134 2.89 4.05 6.92
N ALA A 135 4.09 4.54 7.21
CA ALA A 135 4.81 5.50 6.38
C ALA A 135 5.51 4.84 5.17
N LEU A 136 5.53 3.51 5.08
CA LEU A 136 6.15 2.81 3.95
C LEU A 136 5.43 3.16 2.63
N PRO A 137 6.18 3.45 1.55
CA PRO A 137 5.60 3.90 0.29
C PRO A 137 5.06 2.72 -0.52
N ILE A 138 3.86 2.27 -0.17
CA ILE A 138 3.13 1.19 -0.84
C ILE A 138 1.89 1.72 -1.56
N LEU A 139 1.54 1.13 -2.71
CA LEU A 139 0.31 1.49 -3.41
C LEU A 139 -0.94 1.22 -2.55
N GLY A 140 -1.76 2.25 -2.34
CA GLY A 140 -2.98 2.16 -1.53
C GLY A 140 -2.79 2.48 -0.04
N GLY A 141 -1.54 2.55 0.43
CA GLY A 141 -1.20 3.01 1.78
C GLY A 141 -0.98 4.52 1.86
N GLU A 142 -0.78 5.05 3.07
CA GLU A 142 -0.57 6.49 3.29
C GLU A 142 0.82 6.97 2.87
N GLY A 143 1.85 6.12 2.99
CA GLY A 143 3.24 6.46 2.66
C GLY A 143 3.50 6.80 1.18
N ILE A 144 2.55 6.53 0.28
CA ILE A 144 2.66 6.88 -1.14
C ILE A 144 2.38 8.36 -1.41
N TRP A 145 1.68 9.06 -0.51
CA TRP A 145 1.25 10.43 -0.77
C TRP A 145 2.41 11.40 -0.56
N LEU A 146 2.64 12.26 -1.56
CA LEU A 146 3.52 13.40 -1.38
C LEU A 146 2.82 14.44 -0.49
N GLN A 147 3.62 15.16 0.30
CA GLN A 147 3.12 16.31 1.05
C GLN A 147 2.50 17.31 0.05
N GLN A 148 1.34 17.86 0.42
CA GLN A 148 0.63 18.79 -0.46
C GLN A 148 1.55 19.96 -0.86
N ASP A 149 1.78 20.11 -2.15
CA ASP A 149 2.39 21.30 -2.71
C ASP A 149 1.29 22.27 -3.17
N GLY A 150 1.59 23.58 -3.15
CA GLY A 150 0.64 24.60 -3.62
C GLY A 150 0.23 24.40 -5.08
N GLN A 151 1.02 23.67 -5.88
CA GLN A 151 0.73 23.34 -7.27
C GLN A 151 -0.44 22.36 -7.40
N SER A 152 -0.61 21.42 -6.46
CA SER A 152 -1.75 20.49 -6.44
C SER A 152 -3.09 21.23 -6.32
N ILE A 153 -3.14 22.33 -5.57
CA ILE A 153 -4.31 23.22 -5.45
C ILE A 153 -4.56 23.97 -6.76
N LEU A 154 -3.51 24.44 -7.44
CA LEU A 154 -3.64 25.15 -8.71
C LEU A 154 -4.23 24.27 -9.83
N ARG A 155 -3.93 22.97 -9.85
CA ARG A 155 -4.53 22.00 -10.78
C ARG A 155 -6.04 21.84 -10.59
N MET A 156 -6.58 22.25 -9.43
CA MET A 156 -8.00 22.22 -9.09
C MET A 156 -8.70 23.57 -9.27
N LEU A 157 -8.03 24.59 -9.84
CA LEU A 157 -8.69 25.85 -10.17
C LEU A 157 -9.68 25.69 -11.32
N TRP A 158 -9.38 24.86 -12.32
CA TRP A 158 -10.21 24.77 -13.52
C TRP A 158 -11.62 24.18 -13.24
N PRO A 159 -11.83 23.16 -12.39
CA PRO A 159 -13.18 22.69 -12.07
C PRO A 159 -13.97 23.74 -11.26
N VAL A 160 -13.29 24.49 -10.38
CA VAL A 160 -13.91 25.59 -9.61
C VAL A 160 -14.37 26.70 -10.55
N LEU A 161 -13.50 27.11 -11.49
CA LEU A 161 -13.85 28.08 -12.52
C LEU A 161 -14.96 27.57 -13.44
N GLY A 162 -14.96 26.28 -13.77
CA GLY A 162 -16.01 25.62 -14.55
C GLY A 162 -17.36 25.61 -13.83
N LEU A 163 -17.38 25.37 -12.51
CA LEU A 163 -18.59 25.50 -11.68
C LEU A 163 -19.09 26.94 -11.63
N PHE A 164 -18.19 27.90 -11.41
CA PHE A 164 -18.53 29.32 -11.44
C PHE A 164 -19.15 29.71 -12.79
N TYR A 165 -18.55 29.27 -13.90
CA TYR A 165 -19.08 29.45 -15.24
C TYR A 165 -20.47 28.81 -15.39
N ALA A 166 -20.65 27.55 -15.02
CA ALA A 166 -21.93 26.84 -15.16
C ALA A 166 -23.08 27.51 -14.38
N VAL A 167 -22.77 28.05 -13.19
CA VAL A 167 -23.75 28.71 -12.32
C VAL A 167 -24.02 30.15 -12.75
N TRP A 168 -23.00 30.92 -13.12
CA TRP A 168 -23.10 32.36 -13.37
C TRP A 168 -23.02 32.69 -14.86
N LEU A 169 -21.82 32.68 -15.44
CA LEU A 169 -21.58 33.24 -16.77
C LEU A 169 -22.29 32.47 -17.89
N GLY A 170 -22.38 31.15 -17.76
CA GLY A 170 -23.02 30.25 -18.71
C GLY A 170 -24.52 30.53 -18.87
N ARG A 171 -25.20 31.12 -17.86
CA ARG A 171 -26.62 31.53 -17.95
C ARG A 171 -26.87 32.50 -19.09
N LEU A 172 -25.87 33.32 -19.44
CA LEU A 172 -25.95 34.36 -20.46
C LEU A 172 -25.56 33.85 -21.86
N LEU A 173 -24.82 32.74 -21.94
CA LEU A 173 -24.15 32.30 -23.17
C LEU A 173 -24.65 30.96 -23.72
N HIS A 174 -25.17 30.06 -22.87
CA HIS A 174 -25.54 28.70 -23.27
C HIS A 174 -26.83 28.20 -22.62
N GLY A 175 -27.45 27.20 -23.26
CA GLY A 175 -28.65 26.53 -22.74
C GLY A 175 -28.40 25.75 -21.44
N THR A 176 -29.48 25.49 -20.70
CA THR A 176 -29.46 24.81 -19.39
C THR A 176 -28.73 23.47 -19.43
N LEU A 177 -28.92 22.66 -20.48
CA LEU A 177 -28.30 21.34 -20.60
C LEU A 177 -26.76 21.41 -20.60
N VAL A 178 -26.17 22.29 -21.41
CA VAL A 178 -24.70 22.44 -21.51
C VAL A 178 -24.11 22.84 -20.17
N ARG A 179 -24.77 23.77 -19.46
CA ARG A 179 -24.34 24.22 -18.13
C ARG A 179 -24.40 23.11 -17.09
N LEU A 180 -25.45 22.29 -17.12
CA LEU A 180 -25.59 21.16 -16.21
C LEU A 180 -24.50 20.11 -16.46
N LEU A 181 -24.19 19.82 -17.73
CA LEU A 181 -23.11 18.89 -18.08
C LEU A 181 -21.73 19.39 -17.62
N ILE A 182 -21.42 20.67 -17.85
CA ILE A 182 -20.16 21.29 -17.39
C ILE A 182 -20.10 21.26 -15.86
N GLY A 183 -21.18 21.65 -15.19
CA GLY A 183 -21.25 21.66 -13.73
C GLY A 183 -21.08 20.27 -13.13
N ALA A 184 -21.75 19.26 -13.70
CA ALA A 184 -21.62 17.87 -13.28
C ALA A 184 -20.19 17.34 -13.50
N ALA A 185 -19.59 17.59 -14.66
CA ALA A 185 -18.22 17.17 -14.95
C ALA A 185 -17.23 17.79 -13.94
N CYS A 186 -17.33 19.10 -13.69
CA CYS A 186 -16.46 19.79 -12.73
C CYS A 186 -16.65 19.25 -11.31
N LEU A 187 -17.88 18.96 -10.90
CA LEU A 187 -18.16 18.36 -9.61
C LEU A 187 -17.52 16.97 -9.49
N LEU A 188 -17.63 16.12 -10.52
CA LEU A 188 -17.01 14.79 -10.52
C LEU A 188 -15.48 14.87 -10.37
N PHE A 189 -14.82 15.84 -11.03
CA PHE A 189 -13.38 16.05 -10.85
C PHE A 189 -13.02 16.52 -9.43
N LEU A 190 -13.84 17.38 -8.81
CA LEU A 190 -13.61 17.79 -7.42
C LEU A 190 -13.82 16.65 -6.44
N VAL A 191 -14.84 15.81 -6.66
CA VAL A 191 -15.08 14.62 -5.83
C VAL A 191 -13.95 13.61 -5.98
N ASP A 192 -13.50 13.31 -7.20
CA ASP A 192 -12.37 12.41 -7.44
C ASP A 192 -11.08 12.94 -6.77
N GLY A 193 -10.83 14.26 -6.85
CA GLY A 193 -9.74 14.91 -6.13
C GLY A 193 -9.88 14.86 -4.61
N ALA A 194 -11.08 15.06 -4.07
CA ALA A 194 -11.36 15.01 -2.63
C ALA A 194 -11.11 13.61 -2.04
N LEU A 195 -11.36 12.53 -2.79
CA LEU A 195 -11.02 11.14 -2.41
C LEU A 195 -9.50 10.89 -2.24
N SER A 196 -8.68 11.93 -2.42
CA SER A 196 -7.23 11.90 -2.27
C SER A 196 -6.68 12.95 -1.34
N ASP A 197 -7.57 13.71 -0.70
CA ASP A 197 -7.25 14.99 -0.08
C ASP A 197 -6.47 15.90 -1.03
N PHE A 198 -6.74 15.81 -2.33
CA PHE A 198 -6.02 16.53 -3.39
C PHE A 198 -4.50 16.29 -3.39
N ARG A 199 -4.03 15.16 -2.84
CA ARG A 199 -2.62 14.77 -2.82
C ARG A 199 -2.22 14.04 -4.10
N THR A 200 -0.99 14.28 -4.52
CA THR A 200 -0.37 13.56 -5.64
C THR A 200 0.36 12.32 -5.10
N PRO A 201 0.13 11.12 -5.65
CA PRO A 201 0.89 9.94 -5.24
C PRO A 201 2.30 10.01 -5.83
N ARG A 202 3.28 9.46 -5.11
CA ARG A 202 4.68 9.37 -5.55
C ARG A 202 4.83 8.46 -6.79
N PHE A 203 4.01 7.41 -6.87
CA PHE A 203 4.00 6.46 -7.97
C PHE A 203 2.57 6.22 -8.48
N ASP A 204 2.43 5.99 -9.78
CA ASP A 204 1.16 5.75 -10.46
C ASP A 204 1.13 4.29 -10.97
N PRO A 205 0.10 3.49 -10.65
CA PRO A 205 -0.02 2.11 -11.14
C PRO A 205 -0.29 1.99 -12.64
N TYR A 206 -0.41 3.08 -13.39
CA TYR A 206 -0.58 3.07 -14.85
C TYR A 206 0.66 3.52 -15.62
N VAL A 207 1.78 3.78 -14.94
CA VAL A 207 3.04 4.26 -15.56
C VAL A 207 4.21 3.46 -15.02
N ASP A 208 4.93 2.71 -15.86
CA ASP A 208 6.10 1.93 -15.42
C ASP A 208 7.17 2.81 -14.74
N ALA A 209 7.33 2.61 -13.43
CA ALA A 209 8.31 3.32 -12.62
C ALA A 209 9.64 2.58 -12.48
N GLY A 210 9.79 1.37 -13.05
CA GLY A 210 10.95 0.52 -12.93
C GLY A 210 11.24 0.11 -11.48
N MET A 211 12.51 0.14 -11.07
CA MET A 211 12.92 -0.24 -9.71
C MET A 211 12.71 0.86 -8.66
N ARG A 212 12.34 2.08 -9.06
CA ARG A 212 12.25 3.24 -8.14
C ARG A 212 11.29 3.03 -6.97
N PRO A 213 10.10 2.42 -7.13
CA PRO A 213 9.20 2.20 -6.00
C PRO A 213 9.79 1.27 -4.94
N TYR A 214 10.41 0.17 -5.39
CA TYR A 214 11.08 -0.78 -4.52
C TYR A 214 12.26 -0.15 -3.79
N GLN A 215 13.08 0.65 -4.49
CA GLN A 215 14.19 1.37 -3.85
C GLN A 215 13.69 2.39 -2.84
N ALA A 216 12.65 3.16 -3.16
CA ALA A 216 12.07 4.15 -2.23
C ALA A 216 11.50 3.49 -0.98
N TRP A 217 10.98 2.27 -1.11
CA TRP A 217 10.51 1.46 0.01
C TRP A 217 11.69 0.94 0.86
N ILE A 218 12.75 0.41 0.22
CA ILE A 218 13.98 -0.04 0.92
C ILE A 218 14.63 1.12 1.68
N ASP A 219 14.71 2.30 1.06
CA ASP A 219 15.25 3.51 1.66
C ASP A 219 14.42 3.95 2.87
N ALA A 220 13.09 3.81 2.81
CA ALA A 220 12.20 4.13 3.93
C ALA A 220 12.39 3.17 5.11
N VAL A 221 12.53 1.87 4.85
CA VAL A 221 12.86 0.87 5.88
C VAL A 221 14.21 1.17 6.53
N ALA A 222 15.24 1.44 5.71
CA ALA A 222 16.57 1.77 6.21
C ALA A 222 16.58 3.08 7.02
N ALA A 223 15.81 4.09 6.60
CA ALA A 223 15.67 5.35 7.33
C ALA A 223 14.96 5.18 8.68
N ALA A 224 14.05 4.20 8.79
CA ALA A 224 13.42 3.80 10.05
C ALA A 224 14.32 2.91 10.93
N GLY A 225 15.50 2.50 10.44
CA GLY A 225 16.44 1.65 11.17
C GLY A 225 16.18 0.14 11.03
N GLY A 226 15.22 -0.25 10.18
CA GLY A 226 14.87 -1.65 9.93
C GLY A 226 15.75 -2.32 8.87
N LEU A 227 15.47 -3.61 8.64
CA LEU A 227 16.13 -4.42 7.60
C LEU A 227 15.16 -4.72 6.46
N ALA A 228 15.66 -4.66 5.23
CA ALA A 228 14.88 -4.89 4.01
C ALA A 228 15.42 -6.11 3.24
N PHE A 229 14.53 -7.03 2.84
CA PHE A 229 14.89 -8.23 2.06
C PHE A 229 13.89 -8.46 0.92
N TRP A 230 14.31 -9.13 -0.14
CA TRP A 230 13.39 -9.66 -1.15
C TRP A 230 12.80 -10.98 -0.66
N ALA A 231 11.46 -11.11 -0.69
CA ALA A 231 10.75 -12.29 -0.23
C ALA A 231 10.92 -13.49 -1.18
N HIS A 232 10.71 -13.26 -2.48
CA HIS A 232 10.73 -14.30 -3.51
C HIS A 232 11.66 -13.92 -4.67
N PRO A 233 12.99 -13.79 -4.45
CA PRO A 233 13.94 -13.40 -5.50
C PRO A 233 13.97 -14.35 -6.70
N GLU A 234 13.49 -15.58 -6.54
CA GLU A 234 13.36 -16.60 -7.57
C GLU A 234 12.11 -16.48 -8.46
N GLY A 235 11.13 -15.67 -8.05
CA GLY A 235 9.88 -15.50 -8.79
C GLY A 235 10.09 -14.78 -10.11
N ALA A 236 9.75 -15.42 -11.23
CA ALA A 236 9.74 -14.75 -12.54
C ALA A 236 8.66 -13.66 -12.53
N SER A 237 9.04 -12.39 -12.75
CA SER A 237 8.06 -11.32 -12.84
C SER A 237 7.22 -11.47 -14.11
N THR A 238 5.91 -11.59 -13.95
CA THR A 238 4.93 -11.46 -15.05
C THR A 238 4.68 -10.00 -15.39
#